data_AF-A0A1G8HFA1-F1
#
_entry.id   AF-A0A1G8HFA1-F1
#
_cell.length_a   1.000
_cell.length_b   1.000
_cell.length_c   1.000
_cell.angle_alpha   90.00
_cell.angle_beta   90.00
_cell.angle_gamma   90.00
#
_symmetry.space_group_name_H-M   'P 1'
#
loop_
_entity.id
_entity.type
_entity.pdbx_description
1 polymer ?
#
loop_
_entity_poly.entity_id
_entity_poly.type
_entity_poly.pdbx_seq_one_letter_code
_entity_poly.pdbx_strand_id
1 'polypeptide(L)'
;MIGVRCLGPANWTVYVQVNISVTGNFLASTRTLPSGTMLTSDDIAVRSGDLTTFPNSILTDPTQAIGKRLRAGIMSGAPLRSDLLVASWAILQGQTVRTVANGSGFSVSSEGKAISNALDGQVVQVRTSSGQIVSGIAKPNGIVDVSH
;
A
#
# COMPACT_ATOMS: atom_id res chain seq x y z
N MET A 1 16.32 19.05 -21.17
CA MET A 1 17.33 20.03 -21.61
C MET A 1 17.55 21.00 -20.47
N ILE A 2 18.80 21.35 -20.15
CA ILE A 2 19.10 22.36 -19.13
C ILE A 2 19.67 23.59 -19.84
N GLY A 3 19.13 24.76 -19.52
CA GLY A 3 19.66 26.04 -19.98
C GLY A 3 20.81 26.49 -19.09
N VAL A 4 22.01 26.61 -19.66
CA VAL A 4 23.17 27.17 -18.98
C VAL A 4 23.32 28.61 -19.43
N ARG A 5 23.35 29.56 -18.48
CA ARG A 5 23.51 30.99 -18.75
C ARG A 5 24.82 31.49 -18.17
N CYS A 6 25.64 32.13 -19.00
CA CYS A 6 26.85 32.82 -18.55
C CYS A 6 26.50 34.23 -18.05
N LEU A 7 27.03 34.61 -16.87
CA LEU A 7 26.86 35.93 -16.25
C LEU A 7 28.09 36.85 -16.44
N GLY A 8 29.08 36.43 -17.24
CA GLY A 8 30.25 37.24 -17.60
C GLY A 8 29.93 38.33 -18.63
N PRO A 9 30.94 39.11 -19.06
CA PRO A 9 30.76 40.25 -19.98
C PRO A 9 30.17 39.87 -21.35
N ALA A 10 30.22 38.58 -21.73
CA ALA A 10 29.51 38.05 -22.89
C ALA A 10 28.33 37.17 -22.42
N ASN A 11 27.11 37.67 -22.61
CA ASN A 11 25.89 36.94 -22.30
C ASN A 11 25.60 35.90 -23.40
N TRP A 12 25.60 34.63 -23.04
CA TRP A 12 25.14 33.56 -23.93
C TRP A 12 24.35 32.51 -23.15
N THR A 13 23.46 31.83 -23.86
CA THR A 13 22.64 30.72 -23.35
C THR A 13 22.83 29.52 -24.26
N VAL A 14 23.19 28.37 -23.70
CA VAL A 14 23.29 27.10 -24.43
C VAL A 14 22.36 26.08 -23.79
N TYR A 15 21.68 25.30 -24.63
CA TYR A 15 20.83 24.20 -24.22
C TYR A 15 21.62 22.90 -24.31
N VAL A 16 21.88 22.29 -23.14
CA VAL A 16 22.62 21.03 -23.07
C VAL A 16 21.63 19.88 -22.88
N GLN A 17 21.78 18.83 -23.69
CA GLN A 17 21.11 17.55 -23.43
C GLN A 17 21.79 16.89 -22.23
N VAL A 18 21.04 16.69 -21.18
CA VAL A 18 21.49 16.00 -19.96
C VAL A 18 20.69 14.71 -19.81
N ASN A 19 21.36 13.64 -19.41
CA ASN A 19 20.71 12.42 -18.95
C ASN A 19 20.76 12.45 -17.43
N ILE A 20 19.58 12.47 -16.80
CA ILE A 20 19.46 12.42 -15.34
C ILE A 20 19.18 10.96 -15.02
N SER A 21 20.07 10.32 -14.26
CA SER A 21 19.85 9.01 -13.66
C SER A 21 19.70 9.17 -12.15
N VAL A 22 18.69 8.50 -11.57
CA VAL A 22 18.43 8.54 -10.13
C VAL A 22 18.56 7.12 -9.64
N THR A 23 19.72 6.78 -9.09
CA THR A 23 19.90 5.49 -8.44
C THR A 23 19.18 5.49 -7.10
N GLY A 24 18.28 4.53 -6.92
CA GLY A 24 17.53 4.39 -5.68
C GLY A 24 17.08 2.95 -5.44
N ASN A 25 16.57 2.72 -4.24
CA ASN A 25 16.05 1.44 -3.83
C ASN A 25 14.60 1.29 -4.30
N PHE A 26 14.28 0.14 -4.88
CA PHE A 26 12.94 -0.25 -5.29
C PHE A 26 12.65 -1.67 -4.80
N LEU A 27 11.36 -2.00 -4.71
CA LEU A 27 10.94 -3.33 -4.33
C LEU A 27 10.81 -4.23 -5.57
N ALA A 28 11.29 -5.46 -5.46
CA ALA A 28 11.17 -6.49 -6.48
C ALA A 28 10.63 -7.78 -5.87
N SER A 29 9.96 -8.58 -6.71
CA SER A 29 9.48 -9.89 -6.29
C SER A 29 10.64 -10.87 -6.07
N THR A 30 10.62 -11.65 -4.99
CA THR A 30 11.61 -12.72 -4.76
C THR A 30 11.36 -13.94 -5.64
N ARG A 31 10.10 -14.20 -6.00
CA ARG A 31 9.65 -15.36 -6.77
C ARG A 31 8.57 -14.99 -7.79
N THR A 32 8.17 -15.95 -8.62
CA THR A 32 7.00 -15.76 -9.49
C THR A 32 5.73 -15.80 -8.64
N LEU A 33 4.88 -14.77 -8.78
CA LEU A 33 3.64 -14.61 -8.03
C LEU A 33 2.46 -14.52 -9.00
N PRO A 34 1.48 -15.44 -8.95
CA PRO A 34 0.30 -15.37 -9.80
C PRO A 34 -0.64 -14.22 -9.39
N SER A 35 -1.58 -13.87 -10.26
CA SER A 35 -2.64 -12.91 -9.94
C SER A 35 -3.46 -13.37 -8.72
N GLY A 36 -3.94 -12.42 -7.93
CA GLY A 36 -4.69 -12.66 -6.69
C GLY A 36 -3.82 -13.00 -5.48
N THR A 37 -2.52 -13.23 -5.66
CA THR A 37 -1.60 -13.53 -4.54
C THR A 37 -1.49 -12.33 -3.60
N MET A 38 -1.61 -12.61 -2.30
CA MET A 38 -1.37 -11.62 -1.24
C MET A 38 0.14 -11.49 -1.00
N LEU A 39 0.65 -10.27 -1.06
CA LEU A 39 2.07 -10.01 -0.83
C LEU A 39 2.41 -10.08 0.67
N THR A 40 3.41 -10.88 0.98
CA THR A 40 4.02 -10.98 2.31
C THR A 40 5.43 -10.39 2.31
N SER A 41 6.06 -10.26 3.48
CA SER A 41 7.45 -9.80 3.58
C SER A 41 8.43 -10.67 2.81
N ASP A 42 8.18 -11.98 2.75
CA ASP A 42 9.08 -12.96 2.13
C ASP A 42 9.02 -12.91 0.59
N ASP A 43 7.95 -12.34 0.05
CA ASP A 43 7.74 -12.16 -1.38
C ASP A 43 8.46 -10.93 -1.94
N ILE A 44 9.02 -10.09 -1.05
CA ILE A 44 9.54 -8.77 -1.39
C ILE A 44 11.04 -8.69 -1.07
N ALA A 45 11.84 -8.23 -2.03
CA ALA A 45 13.23 -7.88 -1.84
C ALA A 45 13.48 -6.42 -2.26
N VAL A 46 14.33 -5.73 -1.49
CA VAL A 46 14.83 -4.41 -1.88
C VAL A 46 15.97 -4.59 -2.86
N ARG A 47 15.89 -3.95 -4.02
CA ARG A 47 16.95 -3.89 -5.04
C ARG A 47 17.30 -2.45 -5.35
N SER A 48 18.52 -2.20 -5.80
CA SER A 48 18.96 -0.87 -6.22
C SER A 48 19.05 -0.80 -7.73
N GLY A 49 18.59 0.30 -8.33
CA GLY A 49 18.63 0.50 -9.78
C GLY A 49 18.26 1.94 -10.16
N ASP A 50 18.26 2.21 -11.46
CA ASP A 50 17.90 3.54 -11.96
C ASP A 50 16.38 3.72 -11.98
N LEU A 51 15.89 4.51 -11.02
CA LEU A 51 14.47 4.80 -10.86
C LEU A 51 13.89 5.57 -12.04
N THR A 52 14.72 6.25 -12.83
CA THR A 52 14.25 7.00 -14.01
C THR A 52 13.77 6.10 -15.15
N THR A 53 14.12 4.81 -15.10
CA THR A 53 13.67 3.80 -16.06
C THR A 53 12.31 3.19 -15.69
N PHE A 54 11.81 3.47 -14.48
CA PHE A 54 10.53 2.95 -14.00
C PHE A 54 9.43 4.02 -14.04
N PRO A 55 8.16 3.62 -14.19
CA PRO A 55 7.05 4.54 -14.01
C PRO A 55 6.97 4.99 -12.54
N ASN A 56 6.34 6.15 -12.31
CA ASN A 56 6.15 6.75 -10.98
C ASN A 56 5.35 5.87 -10.00
N SER A 57 4.79 4.74 -10.45
CA SER A 57 4.10 3.77 -9.62
C SER A 57 5.04 2.77 -8.92
N ILE A 58 6.35 2.85 -9.14
CA ILE A 58 7.33 1.98 -8.47
C ILE A 58 7.25 2.12 -6.95
N LEU A 59 7.26 0.98 -6.25
CA LEU A 59 7.26 0.97 -4.79
C LEU A 59 8.68 0.96 -4.24
N THR A 60 8.90 1.76 -3.20
CA THR A 60 10.19 1.87 -2.50
C THR A 60 10.08 1.48 -1.02
N ASP A 61 8.86 1.42 -0.47
CA ASP A 61 8.58 1.07 0.91
C ASP A 61 7.74 -0.23 0.99
N PRO A 62 8.23 -1.30 1.65
CA PRO A 62 7.52 -2.57 1.80
C PRO A 62 6.10 -2.43 2.38
N THR A 63 5.87 -1.46 3.26
CA THR A 63 4.55 -1.20 3.87
C THR A 63 3.49 -0.84 2.83
N GLN A 64 3.90 -0.34 1.66
CA GLN A 64 3.00 -0.02 0.55
C GLN A 64 2.55 -1.26 -0.24
N ALA A 65 3.26 -2.39 -0.08
CA ALA A 65 3.03 -3.62 -0.82
C ALA A 65 2.41 -4.73 0.04
N ILE A 66 2.89 -4.89 1.29
CA ILE A 66 2.48 -5.96 2.20
C ILE A 66 0.98 -5.88 2.47
N GLY A 67 0.30 -7.03 2.43
CA GLY A 67 -1.14 -7.14 2.67
C GLY A 67 -2.02 -6.78 1.47
N LYS A 68 -1.45 -6.25 0.38
CA LYS A 68 -2.17 -6.05 -0.90
C LYS A 68 -2.13 -7.32 -1.74
N ARG A 69 -3.07 -7.42 -2.69
CA ARG A 69 -3.14 -8.52 -3.66
C ARG A 69 -2.67 -8.06 -5.03
N LEU A 70 -2.00 -8.94 -5.76
CA LEU A 70 -1.62 -8.70 -7.14
C LEU A 70 -2.85 -8.69 -8.06
N ARG A 71 -3.02 -7.62 -8.83
CA ARG A 71 -4.01 -7.53 -9.91
C ARG A 71 -3.66 -8.45 -11.07
N ALA A 72 -2.37 -8.51 -11.40
CA ALA A 72 -1.80 -9.33 -12.46
C ALA A 72 -0.57 -10.06 -11.94
N GLY A 73 -0.29 -11.25 -12.49
CA GLY A 73 0.88 -12.03 -12.09
C GLY A 73 2.19 -11.36 -12.49
N ILE A 74 3.23 -11.57 -11.70
CA ILE A 74 4.57 -11.04 -11.91
C ILE A 74 5.62 -12.15 -11.78
N MET A 75 6.73 -12.01 -12.51
CA MET A 75 7.83 -12.97 -12.47
C MET A 75 8.80 -12.66 -11.32
N SER A 76 9.62 -13.65 -10.95
CA SER A 76 10.75 -13.42 -10.03
C SER A 76 11.65 -12.28 -10.55
N GLY A 77 12.06 -11.39 -9.64
CA GLY A 77 12.87 -10.22 -9.94
C GLY A 77 12.12 -9.05 -10.56
N ALA A 78 10.83 -9.20 -10.88
CA ALA A 78 10.04 -8.11 -11.45
C ALA A 78 9.83 -6.98 -10.42
N PRO A 79 9.92 -5.69 -10.84
CA PRO A 79 9.68 -4.55 -9.97
C PRO A 79 8.22 -4.48 -9.50
N LEU A 80 8.01 -4.24 -8.21
CA LEU A 80 6.68 -4.06 -7.62
C LEU A 80 6.19 -2.64 -7.85
N ARG A 81 4.97 -2.54 -8.38
CA ARG A 81 4.33 -1.26 -8.71
C ARG A 81 2.93 -1.19 -8.12
N SER A 82 2.54 -0.01 -7.67
CA SER A 82 1.22 0.23 -7.05
C SER A 82 0.05 -0.07 -7.99
N ASP A 83 0.20 0.13 -9.31
CA ASP A 83 -0.84 -0.14 -10.30
C ASP A 83 -1.11 -1.63 -10.53
N LEU A 84 -0.16 -2.48 -10.15
CA LEU A 84 -0.30 -3.94 -10.15
C LEU A 84 -0.86 -4.46 -8.82
N LEU A 85 -1.10 -3.60 -7.84
CA LEU A 85 -1.63 -3.97 -6.53
C LEU A 85 -3.05 -3.48 -6.35
N VAL A 86 -3.91 -4.36 -5.88
CA VAL A 86 -5.26 -4.05 -5.42
C VAL A 86 -5.27 -4.18 -3.91
N ALA A 87 -5.81 -3.18 -3.23
CA ALA A 87 -6.05 -3.30 -1.80
C ALA A 87 -6.99 -4.49 -1.55
N SER A 88 -6.60 -5.39 -0.65
CA SER A 88 -7.46 -6.50 -0.28
C SER A 88 -8.48 -6.03 0.75
N TRP A 89 -9.72 -6.48 0.61
CA TRP A 89 -10.74 -6.31 1.65
C TRP A 89 -10.20 -6.91 2.95
N ALA A 90 -10.09 -6.07 3.99
CA ALA A 90 -9.81 -6.53 5.34
C ALA A 90 -11.07 -7.15 5.94
N ILE A 91 -12.23 -6.56 5.61
CA ILE A 91 -13.56 -7.00 6.04
C ILE A 91 -14.53 -6.94 4.86
N LEU A 92 -15.32 -8.00 4.70
CA LEU A 92 -16.40 -8.10 3.74
C LEU A 92 -17.75 -7.87 4.41
N GLN A 93 -18.71 -7.30 3.68
CA GLN A 93 -20.09 -7.21 4.10
C GLN A 93 -20.65 -8.61 4.38
N GLY A 94 -21.32 -8.75 5.52
CA GLY A 94 -21.86 -10.00 6.00
C GLY A 94 -20.85 -10.90 6.73
N GLN A 95 -19.56 -10.54 6.76
CA GLN A 95 -18.56 -11.25 7.52
C GLN A 95 -18.78 -11.06 9.03
N THR A 96 -18.65 -12.13 9.81
CA THR A 96 -18.56 -12.05 11.26
C THR A 96 -17.19 -11.48 11.63
N VAL A 97 -17.19 -10.38 12.37
CA VAL A 97 -16.00 -9.64 12.77
C VAL A 97 -15.98 -9.46 14.28
N ARG A 98 -14.79 -9.37 14.85
CA ARG A 98 -14.58 -9.08 16.27
C ARG A 98 -14.31 -7.59 16.44
N THR A 99 -15.23 -6.87 17.06
CA THR A 99 -15.01 -5.49 17.47
C THR A 99 -14.20 -5.48 18.76
N VAL A 100 -13.13 -4.70 18.81
CA VAL A 100 -12.31 -4.48 20.00
C VAL A 100 -12.37 -2.99 20.31
N ALA A 101 -12.82 -2.64 21.49
CA ALA A 101 -12.85 -1.27 21.99
C ALA A 101 -11.81 -1.13 23.11
N ASN A 102 -10.83 -0.26 22.88
CA ASN A 102 -9.74 0.01 23.81
C ASN A 102 -10.01 1.34 24.54
N GLY A 103 -9.93 1.34 25.86
CA GLY A 103 -10.01 2.54 26.71
C GLY A 103 -8.87 2.61 27.71
N SER A 104 -8.86 3.62 28.59
CA SER A 104 -7.83 3.80 29.62
C SER A 104 -7.88 2.69 30.69
N GLY A 105 -7.22 1.57 30.41
CA GLY A 105 -7.09 0.42 31.31
C GLY A 105 -8.09 -0.72 31.05
N PHE A 106 -8.88 -0.68 29.97
CA PHE A 106 -9.79 -1.76 29.61
C PHE A 106 -9.79 -2.05 28.11
N SER A 107 -10.06 -3.30 27.75
CA SER A 107 -10.29 -3.75 26.37
C SER A 107 -11.55 -4.60 26.36
N VAL A 108 -12.60 -4.12 25.71
CA VAL A 108 -13.85 -4.87 25.51
C VAL A 108 -13.83 -5.46 24.12
N SER A 109 -14.09 -6.75 23.97
CA SER A 109 -14.27 -7.36 22.65
C SER A 109 -15.65 -7.95 22.49
N SER A 110 -16.30 -7.66 21.38
CA SER A 110 -17.63 -8.17 21.03
C SER A 110 -17.62 -8.74 19.62
N GLU A 111 -18.56 -9.62 19.33
CA GLU A 111 -18.78 -10.12 17.97
C GLU A 111 -19.90 -9.32 17.29
N GLY A 112 -19.77 -9.13 15.99
CA GLY A 112 -20.77 -8.49 15.16
C GLY A 112 -20.65 -8.87 13.71
N LYS A 113 -21.59 -8.40 12.90
CA LYS A 113 -21.63 -8.65 11.46
C LYS A 113 -21.35 -7.36 10.71
N ALA A 114 -20.33 -7.35 9.88
CA ALA A 114 -20.01 -6.20 9.05
C ALA A 114 -21.17 -5.92 8.08
N ILE A 115 -21.58 -4.66 7.96
CA ILE A 115 -22.66 -4.25 7.05
C ILE A 115 -22.12 -3.56 5.78
N SER A 116 -20.83 -3.25 5.75
CA SER A 116 -20.11 -2.72 4.59
C SER A 116 -18.78 -3.45 4.38
N ASN A 117 -18.23 -3.37 3.17
CA ASN A 117 -16.86 -3.79 2.89
C ASN A 117 -15.88 -2.69 3.36
N ALA A 118 -14.72 -3.08 3.85
CA ALA A 118 -13.67 -2.14 4.22
C ALA A 118 -12.28 -2.70 3.96
N LEU A 119 -11.37 -1.82 3.52
CA LEU A 119 -9.94 -2.08 3.45
C LEU A 119 -9.30 -1.88 4.82
N ASP A 120 -8.07 -2.37 5.00
CA ASP A 120 -7.30 -2.08 6.22
C ASP A 120 -7.16 -0.56 6.42
N GLY A 121 -7.41 -0.10 7.64
CA GLY A 121 -7.39 1.32 8.01
C GLY A 121 -8.65 2.10 7.62
N GLN A 122 -9.61 1.52 6.90
CA GLN A 122 -10.88 2.18 6.58
C GLN A 122 -11.93 1.99 7.66
N VAL A 123 -12.87 2.94 7.76
CA VAL A 123 -14.02 2.83 8.65
C VAL A 123 -14.99 1.79 8.10
N VAL A 124 -15.37 0.83 8.95
CA VAL A 124 -16.39 -0.18 8.69
C VAL A 124 -17.51 -0.05 9.71
N GLN A 125 -18.73 -0.27 9.26
CA GLN A 125 -19.88 -0.37 10.15
C GLN A 125 -20.15 -1.84 10.47
N VAL A 126 -20.37 -2.13 11.75
CA VAL A 126 -20.64 -3.47 12.27
C VAL A 126 -21.95 -3.44 13.04
N ARG A 127 -22.85 -4.36 12.73
CA ARG A 127 -24.04 -4.62 13.53
C ARG A 127 -23.68 -5.65 14.61
N THR A 128 -23.69 -5.21 15.86
CA THR A 128 -23.48 -6.06 17.04
C THR A 128 -24.64 -7.04 17.25
N SER A 129 -24.43 -8.07 18.07
CA SER A 129 -25.47 -9.03 18.45
C SER A 129 -26.67 -8.39 19.16
N SER A 130 -26.47 -7.26 19.84
CA SER A 130 -27.54 -6.45 20.45
C SER A 130 -28.34 -5.60 19.45
N GLY A 131 -27.98 -5.64 18.17
CA GLY A 131 -28.63 -4.87 17.09
C GLY A 131 -28.09 -3.45 16.91
N GLN A 132 -27.19 -2.98 17.78
CA GLN A 132 -26.56 -1.67 17.64
C GLN A 132 -25.56 -1.65 16.48
N ILE A 133 -25.49 -0.53 15.76
CA ILE A 133 -24.51 -0.31 14.69
C ILE A 133 -23.35 0.49 15.29
N VAL A 134 -22.16 -0.08 15.26
CA VAL A 134 -20.92 0.56 15.69
C VAL A 134 -20.04 0.82 14.48
N SER A 135 -19.32 1.95 14.48
CA SER A 135 -18.32 2.27 13.46
C SER A 135 -16.93 2.12 14.07
N GLY A 136 -16.00 1.53 13.33
CA GLY A 136 -14.62 1.37 13.78
C GLY A 136 -13.66 1.20 12.61
N ILE A 137 -12.37 1.13 12.90
CA ILE A 137 -11.32 0.95 11.90
C ILE A 137 -11.13 -0.54 11.61
N ALA A 138 -11.29 -0.93 10.36
CA ALA A 138 -11.03 -2.29 9.91
C ALA A 138 -9.53 -2.62 10.00
N LYS A 139 -9.22 -3.75 10.60
CA LYS A 139 -7.89 -4.36 10.66
C LYS A 139 -7.89 -5.69 9.92
N PRO A 140 -6.72 -6.18 9.49
CA PRO A 140 -6.60 -7.53 8.94
C PRO A 140 -7.12 -8.58 9.92
N ASN A 141 -7.48 -9.76 9.43
CA ASN A 141 -8.03 -10.88 10.22
C ASN A 141 -9.43 -10.63 10.81
N GLY A 142 -10.22 -9.70 10.26
CA GLY A 142 -11.62 -9.49 10.67
C GLY A 142 -11.77 -8.82 12.03
N ILE A 143 -10.79 -8.01 12.43
CA ILE A 143 -10.82 -7.23 13.67
C ILE A 143 -11.26 -5.79 13.34
N VAL A 144 -12.10 -5.21 14.19
CA VAL A 144 -12.53 -3.80 14.06
C VAL A 144 -12.18 -3.06 15.34
N ASP A 145 -11.30 -2.07 15.24
CA ASP A 145 -10.93 -1.23 16.39
C ASP A 145 -11.92 -0.08 16.53
N VAL A 146 -12.60 -0.02 17.66
CA VAL A 146 -13.61 0.99 17.97
C VAL A 146 -13.03 1.92 19.03
N SER A 147 -12.35 2.98 18.58
CA SER A 147 -11.89 4.06 19.44
C SER A 147 -13.03 5.04 19.70
N HIS A 148 -13.35 5.28 20.98
CA HIS A 148 -14.24 6.35 21.43
C HIS A 148 -13.40 7.55 21.90
#